data_AF-A0A4Q3HDP8-F1
#
_entry.id   AF-A0A4Q3HDP8-F1
#
_cell.length_a   1.000
_cell.length_b   1.000
_cell.length_c   1.000
_cell.angle_alpha   90.00
_cell.angle_beta   90.00
_cell.angle_gamma   90.00
#
_symmetry.space_group_name_H-M   'P 1'
#
loop_
_entity.id
_entity.type
_entity.pdbx_description
1 polymer ?
#
loop_
_entity_poly.entity_id
_entity_poly.type
_entity_poly.pdbx_seq_one_letter_code
_entity_poly.pdbx_strand_id
1 'polypeptide(L)' 'ELSIKDARKLIADGTISGGMIPKVETCIYSLEQGVEGVVIIDGKTPHAVLLELFTNHGIGTLIHK' A
#
# COMPACT_ATOMS: atom_id res chain seq x y z
N GLU A 1 -1.01 7.43 -3.78
CA GLU A 1 -0.43 7.51 -2.41
C GLU A 1 -1.56 7.68 -1.40
N LEU A 2 -1.42 7.11 -0.21
CA LEU A 2 -2.41 7.13 0.87
C LEU A 2 -1.72 7.31 2.23
N SER A 3 -2.28 8.13 3.11
CA SER A 3 -1.91 8.10 4.53
C SER A 3 -2.57 6.92 5.26
N ILE A 4 -2.08 6.57 6.46
CA ILE A 4 -2.75 5.58 7.33
C ILE A 4 -4.22 5.98 7.59
N LYS A 5 -4.48 7.28 7.73
CA LYS A 5 -5.84 7.79 7.96
C LYS A 5 -6.75 7.55 6.75
N ASP A 6 -6.25 7.78 5.54
CA ASP A 6 -7.01 7.55 4.31
C ASP A 6 -7.29 6.06 4.13
N ALA A 7 -6.29 5.20 4.35
CA ALA A 7 -6.44 3.76 4.27
C ALA A 7 -7.53 3.25 5.25
N ARG A 8 -7.54 3.74 6.50
CA ARG A 8 -8.59 3.40 7.48
C ARG A 8 -9.97 3.88 7.06
N LYS A 9 -10.07 5.07 6.48
CA LYS A 9 -11.34 5.60 5.97
C LYS A 9 -11.89 4.74 4.82
N LEU A 10 -11.01 4.34 3.89
CA LEU A 10 -11.37 3.49 2.76
C LEU A 10 -11.77 2.07 3.17
N ILE A 11 -11.25 1.55 4.29
CA ILE A 11 -11.75 0.31 4.90
C ILE A 11 -13.15 0.55 5.48
N ALA A 12 -13.35 1.64 6.21
CA ALA A 12 -14.60 1.95 6.88
C ALA A 12 -15.77 2.26 5.91
N ASP A 13 -15.49 2.90 4.77
CA ASP A 13 -16.48 3.21 3.74
C ASP A 13 -16.74 2.04 2.76
N GLY A 14 -16.00 0.93 2.91
CA GLY A 14 -16.17 -0.30 2.13
C GLY A 14 -15.45 -0.31 0.78
N THR A 15 -14.72 0.75 0.42
CA THR A 15 -13.91 0.77 -0.81
C THR A 15 -12.82 -0.30 -0.79
N ILE A 16 -12.09 -0.42 0.33
CA ILE A 16 -11.17 -1.52 0.59
C ILE A 16 -11.95 -2.65 1.24
N SER A 17 -12.11 -3.76 0.51
CA SER A 17 -12.93 -4.89 0.95
C SER A 17 -12.27 -6.24 0.63
N GLY A 18 -12.83 -7.30 1.22
CA GLY A 18 -12.38 -8.68 1.01
C GLY A 18 -10.91 -8.91 1.38
N GLY A 19 -10.18 -9.64 0.54
CA GLY A 19 -8.78 -9.97 0.78
C GLY A 19 -7.81 -8.79 0.77
N MET A 20 -8.27 -7.58 0.43
CA MET A 20 -7.45 -6.37 0.52
C MET A 20 -7.36 -5.82 1.95
N ILE A 21 -8.38 -6.05 2.79
CA ILE A 21 -8.38 -5.63 4.20
C ILE A 21 -7.13 -6.16 4.94
N PRO A 22 -6.85 -7.48 4.98
CA PRO A 22 -5.68 -7.99 5.71
C PRO A 22 -4.34 -7.51 5.12
N LYS A 23 -4.28 -7.20 3.81
CA LYS A 23 -3.09 -6.63 3.16
C LYS A 23 -2.82 -5.23 3.67
N VAL A 24 -3.85 -4.38 3.69
CA VAL A 24 -3.74 -3.00 4.13
C VAL A 24 -3.50 -2.90 5.64
N GLU A 25 -4.14 -3.76 6.44
CA GLU A 25 -3.85 -3.85 7.89
C GLU A 25 -2.40 -4.24 8.17
N THR A 26 -1.83 -5.17 7.41
CA THR A 26 -0.41 -5.54 7.53
C THR A 26 0.52 -4.38 7.16
N CYS A 27 0.15 -3.58 6.15
CA CYS A 27 0.90 -2.37 5.78
C CYS A 27 0.87 -1.35 6.92
N ILE A 28 -0.32 -1.06 7.48
CA ILE A 28 -0.50 -0.14 8.61
C ILE A 28 0.32 -0.62 9.82
N TYR A 29 0.23 -1.91 10.17
CA TYR A 29 1.02 -2.48 11.26
C TYR A 29 2.52 -2.25 11.06
N SER A 30 3.04 -2.52 9.86
CA SER A 30 4.46 -2.33 9.54
C SER A 30 4.90 -0.87 9.71
N LEU A 31 4.08 0.08 9.27
CA LEU A 31 4.33 1.53 9.44
C LEU A 31 4.33 1.93 10.92
N GLU A 32 3.41 1.39 11.72
CA GLU A 32 3.35 1.61 13.17
C GLU A 32 4.59 1.04 13.88
N GLN A 33 5.21 -0.03 13.35
CA GLN A 33 6.48 -0.59 13.83
C GLN A 33 7.73 0.16 13.36
N GLY A 34 7.59 1.25 12.60
CA GLY A 34 8.70 2.13 12.22
C GLY A 34 9.20 1.98 10.79
N VAL A 35 8.53 1.19 9.93
CA VAL A 35 8.76 1.24 8.49
C VAL A 35 8.34 2.60 7.95
N GLU A 36 9.14 3.19 7.04
CA GLU A 36 8.89 4.53 6.49
C GLU A 36 7.73 4.56 5.49
N GLY A 37 7.64 3.54 4.64
CA GLY A 37 6.62 3.42 3.60
C GLY A 37 6.42 1.97 3.18
N VAL A 38 5.20 1.62 2.81
CA VAL A 38 4.86 0.30 2.28
C VAL A 38 4.13 0.47 0.96
N VAL A 39 4.50 -0.32 -0.05
CA VAL A 39 3.86 -0.25 -1.37
C VAL A 39 3.17 -1.57 -1.68
N ILE A 40 1.90 -1.49 -2.11
CA ILE A 40 1.18 -2.60 -2.72
C ILE A 40 1.30 -2.48 -4.25
N ILE A 41 1.88 -3.49 -4.89
CA ILE A 41 2.10 -3.56 -6.35
C ILE A 41 1.35 -4.75 -6.98
N ASP A 42 1.03 -4.65 -8.27
CA ASP A 42 0.50 -5.78 -9.06
C ASP A 42 1.63 -6.73 -9.48
N GLY A 43 1.67 -7.91 -8.89
CA GLY A 43 2.66 -8.95 -9.19
C GLY A 43 2.54 -9.60 -10.58
N LYS A 44 1.48 -9.33 -11.35
CA LYS A 44 1.35 -9.80 -12.73
C LYS A 44 2.13 -8.94 -13.72
N THR A 45 2.47 -7.71 -13.32
CA THR A 45 3.26 -6.80 -14.16
C THR A 45 4.71 -7.29 -14.23
N PRO A 46 5.27 -7.55 -15.42
CA PRO A 46 6.67 -7.91 -15.55
C PRO A 46 7.56 -6.85 -14.92
N HIS A 47 8.53 -7.29 -14.11
CA HIS A 47 9.47 -6.41 -13.42
C HIS A 47 8.82 -5.40 -12.45
N ALA A 48 7.63 -5.68 -11.91
CA ALA A 48 6.89 -4.77 -11.04
C ALA A 48 7.74 -4.14 -9.91
N VAL A 49 8.57 -4.94 -9.25
CA VAL A 49 9.47 -4.47 -8.18
C VAL A 49 10.52 -3.47 -8.71
N LEU A 50 11.10 -3.75 -9.88
CA LEU A 50 12.10 -2.86 -10.48
C LEU A 50 11.46 -1.55 -10.94
N LEU A 51 10.27 -1.62 -11.53
CA LEU A 51 9.52 -0.43 -11.94
C LEU A 51 9.16 0.44 -10.73
N GLU A 52 8.78 -0.16 -9.61
CA GLU A 52 8.51 0.57 -8.37
C GLU A 52 9.76 1.28 -7.83
N LEU A 53 10.90 0.59 -7.80
CA LEU A 53 12.12 1.12 -7.18
C LEU A 53 12.89 2.11 -8.07
N PHE A 54 12.82 1.95 -9.40
CA PHE A 54 13.67 2.67 -10.35
C PHE A 54 12.91 3.68 -11.22
N THR A 55 11.66 4.01 -10.87
CA THR A 55 10.92 5.09 -11.53
C THR A 55 10.44 6.11 -10.50
N ASN A 56 10.44 7.40 -10.88
CA ASN A 56 10.07 8.48 -9.96
C ASN A 56 8.60 8.42 -9.49
N HIS A 57 7.71 7.83 -10.29
CA HIS A 57 6.28 7.78 -9.97
C HIS A 57 5.88 6.47 -9.30
N GLY A 58 6.73 5.43 -9.36
CA GLY A 58 6.33 4.07 -9.03
C GLY A 58 5.20 3.56 -9.93
N ILE A 59 4.76 2.33 -9.67
CA ILE A 59 3.60 1.70 -10.32
C ILE A 59 2.58 1.16 -9.30
N GLY A 60 2.87 1.24 -8.00
CA GLY A 60 2.03 0.74 -6.93
C GLY A 60 1.23 1.81 -6.18
N THR A 61 0.56 1.34 -5.13
CA THR A 61 -0.05 2.22 -4.12
C THR A 61 0.87 2.33 -2.92
N LEU A 62 1.54 3.47 -2.77
CA LEU A 62 2.30 3.82 -1.58
C LEU A 62 1.36 4.18 -0.42
N ILE A 63 1.60 3.54 0.72
CA ILE A 63 1.00 3.85 2.01
C ILE A 63 2.12 4.34 2.95
N HIS A 64 1.91 5.51 3.55
CA HIS A 64 2.85 6.12 4.48
C HIS A 64 2.12 6.64 5.73
N LYS A 65 2.88 7.09 6.73
CA LYS A 65 2.33 7.72 7.95
C LYS A 65 1.51 8.96 7.64
#